data_AF-A0A0J1FP30-F1
#
_entry.id   AF-A0A0J1FP30-F1
#
_cell.length_a   1.000
_cell.length_b   1.000
_cell.length_c   1.000
_cell.angle_alpha   90.00
_cell.angle_beta   90.00
_cell.angle_gamma   90.00
#
_symmetry.space_group_name_H-M   'P 1'
#
loop_
_entity.id
_entity.type
_entity.pdbx_description
1 polymer ?
#
loop_
_entity_poly.entity_id
_entity_poly.type
_entity_poly.pdbx_seq_one_letter_code
_entity_poly.pdbx_strand_id
1 'polypeptide(L)'
;MLSLQNYFDVVGLSISVSILLTIKKIRKIDTLARWGGEEFILLLPETTINKAVVLGEKLRERLSRMDISNVGNVTASFGVAEYNSGDTVDTIVQKADDMMYQAKSAGRNCVRYIENENKYFVLEIFTLNSLGLIK
;
A
#
# COMPACT_ATOMS: atom_id res chain seq x y z
N MET A 1 -7.68 -25.13 -20.88
CA MET A 1 -7.12 -25.13 -19.51
C MET A 1 -6.20 -23.92 -19.42
N LEU A 2 -6.66 -22.81 -18.84
CA LEU A 2 -5.78 -21.66 -18.60
C LEU A 2 -4.62 -22.15 -17.71
N SER A 3 -3.38 -21.86 -18.09
CA SER A 3 -2.23 -22.16 -17.23
C SER A 3 -2.43 -21.45 -15.89
N LEU A 4 -2.00 -22.06 -14.78
CA LEU A 4 -2.02 -21.41 -13.46
C LEU A 4 -1.37 -20.02 -13.50
N GLN A 5 -0.32 -19.85 -14.33
CA GLN A 5 0.33 -18.57 -14.57
C GLN A 5 -0.64 -17.51 -15.13
N ASN A 6 -1.43 -17.84 -16.16
CA ASN A 6 -2.42 -16.92 -16.72
C ASN A 6 -3.51 -16.54 -15.70
N TYR A 7 -3.85 -17.44 -14.77
CA TYR A 7 -4.79 -17.13 -13.69
C TYR A 7 -4.21 -16.12 -12.70
N PHE A 8 -2.97 -16.32 -12.25
CA PHE A 8 -2.29 -15.36 -11.36
C PHE A 8 -2.11 -13.99 -12.02
N ASP A 9 -1.78 -13.94 -13.31
CA ASP A 9 -1.63 -12.68 -14.05
C ASP A 9 -2.95 -11.90 -14.14
N VAL A 10 -4.08 -12.60 -14.40
CA VAL A 10 -5.42 -11.99 -14.44
C VAL A 10 -5.88 -11.53 -13.06
N VAL A 11 -5.62 -12.32 -12.01
CA VAL A 11 -5.94 -11.95 -10.62
C VAL A 11 -5.14 -10.72 -10.19
N GLY A 12 -3.83 -10.71 -10.43
CA GLY A 12 -2.96 -9.57 -10.14
C GLY A 12 -3.37 -8.30 -10.89
N LEU A 13 -3.85 -8.44 -12.14
CA LEU A 13 -4.38 -7.31 -12.90
C LEU A 13 -5.69 -6.76 -12.31
N SER A 14 -6.66 -7.62 -11.96
CA SER A 14 -7.93 -7.21 -11.33
C SER A 14 -7.72 -6.49 -10.01
N ILE A 15 -6.75 -6.96 -9.22
CA ILE A 15 -6.32 -6.34 -7.97
C ILE A 15 -5.70 -4.96 -8.23
N SER A 16 -4.76 -4.87 -9.18
CA SER A 16 -4.11 -3.60 -9.55
C SER A 16 -5.11 -2.55 -10.07
N VAL A 17 -6.10 -2.98 -10.86
CA VAL A 17 -7.17 -2.11 -11.36
C VAL A 17 -8.06 -1.62 -10.21
N SER A 18 -8.45 -2.49 -9.29
CA SER A 18 -9.29 -2.14 -8.13
C SER A 18 -8.62 -1.09 -7.23
N ILE A 19 -7.31 -1.19 -7.06
CA ILE A 19 -6.49 -0.19 -6.39
C ILE A 19 -6.51 1.13 -7.13
N LEU A 20 -6.20 1.12 -8.42
CA LEU A 20 -6.19 2.33 -9.23
C LEU A 20 -7.55 3.04 -9.15
N LEU A 21 -8.65 2.29 -9.16
CA LEU A 21 -10.01 2.83 -9.00
C LEU A 21 -10.25 3.41 -7.60
N THR A 22 -9.73 2.77 -6.54
CA THR A 22 -9.83 3.26 -5.16
C THR A 22 -9.02 4.53 -4.94
N ILE A 23 -7.85 4.59 -5.57
CA ILE A 23 -6.84 5.66 -5.42
C ILE A 23 -7.04 6.78 -6.45
N LYS A 24 -7.94 6.65 -7.44
CA LYS A 24 -8.32 7.73 -8.39
C LYS A 24 -8.83 9.05 -7.76
N LYS A 25 -8.96 9.10 -6.43
CA LYS A 25 -9.27 10.28 -5.63
C LYS A 25 -8.07 10.88 -4.88
N ILE A 26 -6.84 10.59 -5.29
CA ILE A 26 -5.65 11.26 -4.74
C ILE A 26 -5.49 12.67 -5.33
N ARG A 27 -4.75 13.53 -4.62
CA ARG A 27 -4.52 14.91 -5.06
C ARG A 27 -3.63 14.91 -6.31
N LYS A 28 -3.68 15.98 -7.10
CA LYS A 28 -2.85 16.12 -8.30
C LYS A 28 -1.34 16.01 -8.05
N ILE A 29 -0.90 16.31 -6.82
CA ILE A 29 0.50 16.24 -6.41
C ILE A 29 0.89 14.87 -5.87
N ASP A 30 -0.08 14.02 -5.55
CA ASP A 30 0.18 12.67 -5.04
C ASP A 30 0.53 11.75 -6.22
N THR A 31 1.49 10.85 -6.04
CA THR A 31 1.94 9.94 -7.09
C THR A 31 1.80 8.50 -6.64
N LEU A 32 1.02 7.70 -7.37
CA LEU A 32 0.94 6.26 -7.19
C LEU A 32 1.84 5.56 -8.21
N ALA A 33 2.75 4.72 -7.73
CA ALA A 33 3.61 3.86 -8.54
C ALA A 33 3.41 2.40 -8.16
N ARG A 34 3.53 1.50 -9.15
CA ARG A 34 3.67 0.06 -8.88
C ARG A 34 5.16 -0.22 -8.70
N TRP A 35 5.56 -0.69 -7.52
CA TRP A 35 6.95 -0.96 -7.18
C TRP A 35 7.37 -2.39 -7.56
N GLY A 36 6.44 -3.35 -7.42
CA GLY A 36 6.68 -4.77 -7.67
C GLY A 36 5.41 -5.53 -8.05
N GLY A 37 5.45 -6.86 -7.93
CA GLY A 37 4.34 -7.74 -8.30
C GLY A 37 3.00 -7.28 -7.71
N GLU A 38 2.90 -7.27 -6.38
CA GLU A 38 1.70 -6.82 -5.66
C GLU A 38 1.98 -5.60 -4.76
N GLU A 39 3.10 -4.94 -5.01
CA GLU A 39 3.61 -3.84 -4.19
C GLU A 39 3.43 -2.51 -4.91
N PHE A 40 2.90 -1.55 -4.18
CA PHE A 40 2.65 -0.21 -4.67
C PHE A 40 3.24 0.80 -3.71
N ILE A 41 3.64 1.93 -4.25
CA ILE A 41 4.13 3.09 -3.52
C ILE A 41 3.19 4.26 -3.79
N LEU A 42 2.64 4.85 -2.73
CA LEU A 42 1.97 6.14 -2.80
C LEU A 42 2.87 7.21 -2.18
N LEU A 43 3.28 8.16 -3.00
CA LEU A 43 4.02 9.36 -2.61
C LEU A 43 3.03 10.47 -2.31
N LEU A 44 3.16 11.07 -1.12
CA LEU A 44 2.26 12.11 -0.62
C LEU A 44 3.01 13.41 -0.31
N PRO A 45 3.31 14.25 -1.33
CA PRO A 45 3.92 15.55 -1.11
C PRO A 45 3.15 16.44 -0.15
N GLU A 46 3.88 17.24 0.62
CA GLU A 46 3.30 18.22 1.56
C GLU A 46 2.28 17.61 2.53
N THR A 47 2.54 16.39 2.97
CA THR A 47 1.67 15.61 3.86
C THR A 47 2.41 15.30 5.13
N THR A 48 1.76 15.55 6.26
CA THR A 48 2.26 15.14 7.57
C THR A 48 1.99 13.65 7.78
N ILE A 49 2.79 13.00 8.63
CA ILE A 49 2.60 11.59 8.95
C ILE A 49 1.15 11.26 9.39
N ASN A 50 0.56 12.08 10.26
CA ASN A 50 -0.83 11.89 10.71
C ASN A 50 -1.85 11.92 9.57
N LYS A 51 -1.70 12.82 8.60
CA LYS A 51 -2.61 12.90 7.45
C LYS A 51 -2.44 11.69 6.52
N ALA A 52 -1.20 11.21 6.37
CA ALA A 52 -0.93 10.03 5.56
C ALA A 52 -1.46 8.76 6.22
N VAL A 53 -1.29 8.59 7.54
CA VAL A 53 -1.89 7.47 8.29
C VAL A 53 -3.41 7.46 8.16
N VAL A 54 -4.06 8.62 8.28
CA VAL A 54 -5.51 8.75 8.06
C VAL A 54 -5.92 8.37 6.64
N LEU A 55 -5.10 8.72 5.64
CA LEU A 55 -5.35 8.30 4.26
C LEU A 55 -5.20 6.77 4.11
N GLY A 56 -4.13 6.19 4.65
CA GLY A 56 -3.89 4.76 4.62
C GLY A 56 -5.01 3.96 5.30
N GLU A 57 -5.50 4.39 6.46
CA GLU A 57 -6.65 3.75 7.11
C GLU A 57 -7.93 3.83 6.24
N LYS A 58 -8.16 4.97 5.58
CA LYS A 58 -9.30 5.12 4.65
C LYS A 58 -9.17 4.18 3.44
N LEU A 59 -7.98 4.05 2.87
CA LEU A 59 -7.72 3.14 1.75
C LEU A 59 -7.88 1.68 2.21
N ARG A 60 -7.34 1.34 3.37
CA ARG A 60 -7.47 0.02 4.00
C ARG A 60 -8.93 -0.39 4.19
N GLU A 61 -9.73 0.48 4.82
CA GLU A 61 -11.14 0.20 5.04
C GLU A 61 -11.90 0.04 3.72
N ARG A 62 -11.63 0.90 2.73
CA ARG A 62 -12.27 0.79 1.41
C ARG A 62 -11.93 -0.52 0.72
N LEU A 63 -10.65 -0.88 0.66
CA LEU A 63 -10.21 -2.15 0.06
C LEU A 63 -10.82 -3.34 0.79
N SER A 64 -10.87 -3.32 2.12
CA SER A 64 -11.44 -4.42 2.92
C SER A 64 -12.94 -4.66 2.70
N ARG A 65 -13.67 -3.66 2.18
CA ARG A 65 -15.10 -3.73 1.87
C ARG A 65 -15.37 -3.95 0.38
N MET A 66 -14.34 -3.98 -0.45
CA MET A 66 -14.48 -4.23 -1.88
C MET A 66 -14.54 -5.72 -2.16
N ASP A 67 -15.62 -6.12 -2.84
CA ASP A 67 -15.71 -7.41 -3.48
C ASP A 67 -15.13 -7.30 -4.90
N ILE A 68 -13.97 -7.92 -5.12
CA ILE A 68 -13.31 -7.92 -6.42
C ILE A 68 -13.78 -9.14 -7.19
N SER A 69 -14.44 -8.90 -8.33
CA SER A 69 -14.95 -9.98 -9.19
C SER A 69 -13.86 -11.03 -9.50
N ASN A 70 -14.20 -12.31 -9.29
CA ASN A 70 -13.33 -13.48 -9.44
C ASN A 70 -12.12 -13.57 -8.47
N VAL A 71 -12.02 -12.66 -7.50
CA VAL A 71 -10.97 -12.64 -6.47
C VAL A 71 -11.57 -12.68 -5.05
N GLY A 72 -12.75 -12.10 -4.84
CA GLY A 72 -13.40 -11.96 -3.54
C GLY A 72 -12.87 -10.77 -2.74
N ASN A 73 -13.01 -10.84 -1.42
CA ASN A 73 -12.54 -9.79 -0.52
C ASN A 73 -11.02 -9.80 -0.42
N VAL A 74 -10.42 -8.62 -0.57
CA VAL A 74 -8.99 -8.40 -0.36
C VAL A 74 -8.75 -7.45 0.80
N THR A 75 -7.61 -7.57 1.45
CA THR A 75 -7.15 -6.59 2.44
C THR A 75 -5.77 -6.10 2.05
N ALA A 76 -5.45 -4.89 2.49
CA ALA A 76 -4.14 -4.30 2.32
C ALA A 76 -3.54 -3.95 3.69
N SER A 77 -2.24 -4.12 3.82
CA SER A 77 -1.47 -3.57 4.95
C SER A 77 -0.65 -2.41 4.43
N PHE A 78 -0.38 -1.42 5.28
CA PHE A 78 0.29 -0.17 4.88
C PHE A 78 1.47 0.12 5.78
N GLY A 79 2.61 0.40 5.17
CA GLY A 79 3.83 0.86 5.83
C GLY A 79 4.07 2.31 5.44
N VAL A 80 4.08 3.19 6.43
CA VAL A 80 4.02 4.64 6.24
C VAL A 80 5.25 5.26 6.87
N ALA A 81 6.09 5.91 6.07
CA ALA A 81 7.31 6.55 6.55
C ALA A 81 7.40 8.01 6.13
N GLU A 82 7.88 8.87 7.03
CA GLU A 82 8.11 10.29 6.77
C GLU A 82 9.54 10.55 6.27
N TYR A 83 9.67 11.41 5.26
CA TYR A 83 10.95 11.85 4.73
C TYR A 83 11.56 12.90 5.65
N ASN A 84 12.85 12.74 5.94
CA ASN A 84 13.61 13.66 6.77
C ASN A 84 14.72 14.31 5.95
N SER A 85 15.18 15.47 6.39
CA SER A 85 16.38 16.09 5.81
C SER A 85 17.55 15.12 5.93
N GLY A 86 18.16 14.78 4.78
CA GLY A 86 19.24 13.79 4.69
C GLY A 86 18.78 12.41 4.23
N ASP A 87 17.48 12.15 4.13
CA ASP A 87 17.00 10.91 3.51
C ASP A 87 17.30 10.90 2.00
N THR A 88 17.80 9.76 1.53
CA THR A 88 17.81 9.38 0.12
C THR A 88 16.54 8.59 -0.21
N VAL A 89 16.28 8.38 -1.52
CA VAL A 89 15.19 7.52 -1.99
C VAL A 89 15.27 6.13 -1.35
N ASP A 90 16.47 5.52 -1.32
CA ASP A 90 16.63 4.18 -0.75
C ASP A 90 16.31 4.16 0.75
N THR A 91 16.76 5.16 1.51
CA THR A 91 16.51 5.21 2.95
C THR A 91 15.03 5.40 3.29
N ILE A 92 14.30 6.22 2.52
CA ILE A 92 12.86 6.43 2.77
C ILE A 92 12.03 5.20 2.34
N VAL A 93 12.43 4.54 1.25
CA VAL A 93 11.82 3.27 0.83
C VAL A 93 12.05 2.19 1.87
N GLN A 94 13.28 2.05 2.38
CA GLN A 94 13.59 1.08 3.43
C GLN A 94 12.76 1.32 4.70
N LYS A 95 12.63 2.58 5.16
CA LYS A 95 11.79 2.90 6.32
C LYS A 95 10.34 2.49 6.12
N ALA A 96 9.78 2.74 4.93
CA ALA A 96 8.41 2.35 4.63
C ALA A 96 8.26 0.83 4.54
N ASP A 97 9.26 0.12 4.02
CA ASP A 97 9.27 -1.34 3.97
C ASP A 97 9.40 -1.96 5.37
N ASP A 98 10.21 -1.38 6.25
CA ASP A 98 10.29 -1.81 7.65
C ASP A 98 8.91 -1.68 8.33
N MET A 99 8.19 -0.59 8.07
CA MET A 99 6.82 -0.40 8.56
C MET A 99 5.85 -1.39 7.93
N MET A 100 6.00 -1.68 6.63
CA MET A 100 5.22 -2.73 5.96
C MET A 100 5.42 -4.08 6.62
N TYR A 101 6.67 -4.43 6.90
CA TYR A 101 7.03 -5.67 7.56
C TYR A 101 6.41 -5.76 8.96
N GLN A 102 6.42 -4.66 9.72
CA GLN A 102 5.73 -4.60 11.01
C GLN A 102 4.22 -4.79 10.87
N ALA A 103 3.59 -4.22 9.83
CA ALA A 103 2.16 -4.37 9.61
C ALA A 103 1.81 -5.84 9.29
N LYS A 104 2.62 -6.49 8.44
CA LYS A 104 2.52 -7.93 8.13
C LYS A 104 2.68 -8.78 9.40
N SER A 105 3.69 -8.47 10.22
CA SER A 105 4.01 -9.20 11.44
C SER A 105 2.94 -9.03 12.53
N ALA A 106 2.24 -7.90 12.55
CA ALA A 106 1.19 -7.62 13.51
C ALA A 106 -0.20 -8.15 13.12
N GLY A 107 -0.26 -9.07 12.15
CA GLY A 107 -1.51 -9.72 11.73
C GLY A 107 -2.11 -9.18 10.43
N ARG A 108 -1.39 -8.32 9.69
CA ARG A 108 -1.83 -7.69 8.43
C ARG A 108 -3.06 -6.80 8.61
N ASN A 109 -3.62 -6.30 7.51
CA ASN A 109 -4.80 -5.43 7.49
C ASN A 109 -4.73 -4.30 8.52
N CYS A 110 -3.59 -3.63 8.58
CA CYS A 110 -3.36 -2.50 9.46
C CYS A 110 -2.35 -1.52 8.85
N VAL A 111 -2.31 -0.32 9.41
CA VAL A 111 -1.30 0.69 9.11
C VAL A 111 -0.22 0.67 10.19
N ARG A 112 1.05 0.80 9.79
CA ARG A 112 2.20 1.00 10.69
C ARG A 112 3.01 2.20 10.24
N TYR A 113 3.53 2.93 11.22
CA TYR A 113 4.30 4.14 11.04
C TYR A 113 5.20 4.37 12.27
N ILE A 114 6.25 5.16 12.09
CA ILE A 114 7.04 5.72 13.19
C ILE A 114 6.70 7.21 13.29
N GLU A 115 6.34 7.67 14.48
CA GLU A 115 6.27 9.12 14.75
C GLU A 115 7.68 9.68 14.88
N ASN A 116 8.03 10.67 14.05
CA ASN A 116 9.21 11.51 14.24
C ASN A 116 8.76 12.98 14.34
N GLU A 117 9.52 13.81 15.05
CA GLU A 117 9.17 15.23 15.30
C GLU A 117 9.35 16.16 14.08
N ASN A 118 9.85 15.66 12.94
CA ASN A 118 10.21 16.47 11.78
C ASN A 118 9.24 16.27 10.61
N LYS A 119 8.84 17.40 10.00
CA LYS A 119 7.84 17.46 8.94
C LYS A 119 8.43 17.08 7.57
N TYR A 120 7.64 16.30 6.82
CA TYR A 120 7.35 16.34 5.36
C TYR A 120 7.58 15.01 4.61
N PHE A 121 6.66 14.72 3.68
CA PHE A 121 6.55 13.62 2.69
C PHE A 121 6.40 12.23 3.25
N VAL A 122 5.44 11.48 2.70
CA VAL A 122 5.17 10.12 3.11
C VAL A 122 5.21 9.15 1.94
N LEU A 123 5.92 8.05 2.13
CA LEU A 123 5.91 6.90 1.24
C LEU A 123 5.07 5.80 1.88
N GLU A 124 4.04 5.37 1.16
CA GLU A 124 3.14 4.32 1.60
C GLU A 124 3.37 3.09 0.71
N ILE A 125 4.01 2.06 1.26
CA ILE A 125 4.03 0.73 0.63
C ILE A 125 2.73 0.04 1.03
N PHE A 126 2.10 -0.70 0.13
CA PHE A 126 1.08 -1.67 0.51
C PHE A 126 1.20 -3.00 -0.21
N THR A 127 0.86 -4.08 0.50
CA THR A 127 0.78 -5.44 -0.06
C THR A 127 -0.62 -5.98 0.10
N LEU A 128 -1.12 -6.62 -0.95
CA LEU A 128 -2.45 -7.22 -0.96
C LEU A 128 -2.31 -8.70 -0.68
N ASN A 129 -3.20 -9.23 0.15
CA ASN A 129 -3.39 -10.68 0.19
C ASN A 129 -4.72 -11.00 -0.49
N SER A 130 -4.66 -11.67 -1.63
CA SER A 130 -5.79 -12.45 -2.12
C SER A 130 -5.74 -13.80 -1.41
N LEU A 131 -6.77 -14.10 -0.61
CA LEU A 131 -7.13 -15.44 -0.13
C LEU A 131 -5.99 -16.46 0.14
N GLY A 132 -5.69 -16.69 1.42
CA GLY A 132 -5.62 -18.05 2.03
C GLY A 132 -4.84 -19.20 1.37
N LEU A 133 -3.92 -18.97 0.43
CA LEU A 133 -3.14 -20.02 -0.23
C LEU A 133 -1.65 -19.67 -0.30
N ILE A 134 -1.07 -19.23 0.82
CA ILE A 134 0.36 -19.41 1.07
C ILE A 134 0.48 -19.91 2.52
N LYS A 135 0.71 -21.21 2.67
CA LYS A 135 1.42 -21.78 3.81
C LYS A 135 2.91 -21.59 3.57
#